data_AF-A0A838YDH8-F1
#
_entry.id   AF-A0A838YDH8-F1
#
_cell.length_a   1.000
_cell.length_b   1.000
_cell.length_c   1.000
_cell.angle_alpha   90.00
_cell.angle_beta   90.00
_cell.angle_gamma   90.00
#
_symmetry.space_group_name_H-M   'P 1'
#
loop_
_entity.id
_entity.type
_entity.pdbx_description
1 polymer ?
#
loop_
_entity_poly.entity_id
_entity_poly.type
_entity_poly.pdbx_seq_one_letter_code
_entity_poly.pdbx_strand_id
1 'polypeptide(L)'
;ISSSQIDSIIVDGSKFTEQSTYSDTTHFDFLHSIAGISNLFAGAYVGLDGKIEVLGLGLMGLAEEIATIKSNDLRSIMNNAMRVSQNFKGPFDILSSKDKKNQLFLDTQNSVTELSDALKPLTSVVNDLGKSLK
;
A
#
# COMPACT_ATOMS: atom_id res chain seq x y z
N ILE A 1 -25.28 25.77 0.88
CA ILE A 1 -25.70 24.45 0.37
C ILE A 1 -27.13 24.21 0.85
N SER A 2 -28.07 23.94 -0.06
CA SER A 2 -29.48 23.66 0.28
C SER A 2 -29.69 22.19 0.65
N SER A 3 -30.76 21.88 1.38
CA SER A 3 -31.14 20.50 1.71
C SER A 3 -31.28 19.63 0.46
N SER A 4 -31.85 20.18 -0.62
CA SER A 4 -31.96 19.49 -1.91
C SER A 4 -30.61 19.18 -2.59
N GLN A 5 -29.58 20.01 -2.36
CA GLN A 5 -28.23 19.73 -2.83
C GLN A 5 -27.58 18.62 -1.99
N ILE A 6 -27.85 18.57 -0.68
CA ILE A 6 -27.38 17.51 0.21
C ILE A 6 -28.05 16.18 -0.15
N ASP A 7 -29.37 16.18 -0.34
CA ASP A 7 -30.14 14.99 -0.71
C ASP A 7 -29.70 14.44 -2.06
N SER A 8 -29.39 15.31 -3.03
CA SER A 8 -28.78 14.95 -4.31
C SER A 8 -27.41 14.27 -4.15
N ILE A 9 -26.56 14.76 -3.25
CA ILE A 9 -25.23 14.17 -2.99
C ILE A 9 -25.37 12.82 -2.27
N ILE A 10 -26.34 12.70 -1.34
CA ILE A 10 -26.60 11.47 -0.58
C ILE A 10 -27.19 10.36 -1.48
N VAL A 11 -28.10 10.70 -2.41
CA VAL A 11 -28.66 9.75 -3.38
C VAL A 11 -27.60 9.26 -4.38
N ASP A 12 -26.62 10.10 -4.71
CA ASP A 12 -25.44 9.72 -5.51
C ASP A 12 -24.36 8.98 -4.68
N GLY A 13 -24.61 8.72 -3.39
CA GLY A 13 -23.75 7.96 -2.46
C GLY A 13 -23.33 6.58 -2.96
N SER A 14 -24.04 6.03 -3.94
CA SER A 14 -23.70 4.79 -4.65
C SER A 14 -22.51 4.90 -5.62
N LYS A 15 -22.02 6.11 -5.92
CA LYS A 15 -20.87 6.36 -6.81
C LYS A 15 -19.53 6.52 -6.09
N PHE A 16 -19.53 6.73 -4.78
CA PHE A 16 -18.31 6.93 -3.99
C PHE A 16 -17.84 5.58 -3.44
N THR A 17 -17.18 4.78 -4.27
CA THR A 17 -16.61 3.48 -3.87
C THR A 17 -15.16 3.59 -3.38
N GLU A 18 -14.57 4.77 -3.48
CA GLU A 18 -13.20 5.06 -3.07
C GLU A 18 -13.16 5.53 -1.61
N GLN A 19 -12.16 5.05 -0.86
CA GLN A 19 -11.94 5.48 0.52
C GLN A 19 -11.45 6.94 0.53
N SER A 20 -11.88 7.77 1.48
CA SER A 20 -11.41 9.16 1.64
C SER A 20 -11.71 10.11 0.47
N THR A 21 -12.71 9.80 -0.37
CA THR A 21 -13.15 10.66 -1.48
C THR A 21 -13.60 12.05 -1.05
N TYR A 22 -14.29 12.18 0.09
CA TYR A 22 -14.80 13.48 0.54
C TYR A 22 -13.70 14.47 0.96
N SER A 23 -12.54 13.96 1.39
CA SER A 23 -11.38 14.77 1.73
C SER A 23 -10.35 14.85 0.59
N ASP A 24 -10.53 14.08 -0.49
CA ASP A 24 -9.59 13.95 -1.61
C ASP A 24 -8.16 13.56 -1.15
N THR A 25 -8.07 12.69 -0.13
CA THR A 25 -6.80 12.29 0.50
C THR A 25 -6.42 10.83 0.27
N THR A 26 -7.16 10.12 -0.58
CA THR A 26 -6.95 8.70 -0.91
C THR A 26 -5.53 8.38 -1.35
N HIS A 27 -4.90 9.27 -2.10
CA HIS A 27 -3.51 9.09 -2.53
C HIS A 27 -2.52 9.14 -1.35
N PHE A 28 -2.80 9.95 -0.31
CA PHE A 28 -2.02 9.94 0.92
C PHE A 28 -2.25 8.66 1.72
N ASP A 29 -3.51 8.24 1.87
CA ASP A 29 -3.83 6.99 2.58
C ASP A 29 -3.18 5.77 1.92
N PHE A 30 -3.20 5.74 0.59
CA PHE A 30 -2.51 4.74 -0.21
C PHE A 30 -0.99 4.78 0.00
N LEU A 31 -0.37 5.96 -0.11
CA LEU A 31 1.06 6.12 0.13
C LEU A 31 1.46 5.67 1.55
N HIS A 32 0.69 6.07 2.56
CA HIS A 32 0.94 5.67 3.95
C HIS A 32 0.75 4.18 4.18
N SER A 33 -0.17 3.53 3.47
CA SER A 33 -0.32 2.07 3.52
C SER A 33 0.95 1.38 3.00
N ILE A 34 1.48 1.81 1.85
CA ILE A 34 2.72 1.25 1.29
C ILE A 34 3.94 1.57 2.18
N ALA A 35 3.99 2.77 2.76
CA ALA A 35 5.01 3.13 3.75
C ALA A 35 4.96 2.26 5.00
N GLY A 36 3.76 1.94 5.50
CA GLY A 36 3.57 1.02 6.61
C GLY A 36 4.13 -0.38 6.32
N ILE A 37 3.84 -0.92 5.13
CA ILE A 37 4.41 -2.22 4.70
C ILE A 37 5.94 -2.13 4.59
N SER A 38 6.47 -1.05 4.02
CA SER A 38 7.91 -0.83 3.91
C SER A 38 8.60 -0.79 5.29
N ASN A 39 7.99 -0.13 6.27
CA ASN A 39 8.50 -0.07 7.64
C ASN A 39 8.54 -1.46 8.30
N LEU A 40 7.46 -2.25 8.16
CA LEU A 40 7.44 -3.65 8.62
C LEU A 40 8.54 -4.48 7.94
N PHE A 41 8.77 -4.21 6.66
CA PHE A 41 9.75 -4.93 5.86
C PHE A 41 11.19 -4.62 6.29
N ALA A 42 11.48 -3.34 6.53
CA ALA A 42 12.76 -2.87 7.06
C ALA A 42 12.96 -3.26 8.53
N GLY A 43 11.87 -3.49 9.28
CA GLY A 43 11.93 -3.64 10.74
C GLY A 43 12.27 -2.33 11.43
N ALA A 44 11.98 -1.22 10.77
CA ALA A 44 12.30 0.12 11.26
C ALA A 44 11.08 1.02 11.10
N TYR A 45 10.74 1.76 12.15
CA TYR A 45 9.76 2.83 12.09
C TYR A 45 10.44 4.13 12.49
N VAL A 46 10.29 5.15 11.65
CA VAL A 46 10.78 6.51 11.91
C VAL A 46 9.57 7.39 12.21
N GLY A 47 9.58 8.01 13.39
CA GLY A 47 8.55 8.94 13.82
C GLY A 47 8.53 10.22 12.98
N LEU A 48 7.47 11.01 13.14
CA LEU A 48 7.30 12.28 12.42
C LEU A 48 8.37 13.33 12.80
N ASP A 49 9.07 13.15 13.92
CA ASP A 49 10.20 13.97 14.36
C ASP A 49 11.55 13.51 13.76
N GLY A 50 11.52 12.50 12.88
CA GLY A 50 12.71 11.95 12.22
C GLY A 50 13.51 10.96 13.08
N LYS A 51 13.05 10.63 14.29
CA LYS A 51 13.73 9.64 15.15
C LYS A 51 13.31 8.22 14.80
N ILE A 52 14.24 7.28 14.90
CA ILE A 52 13.93 5.85 14.84
C ILE A 52 13.22 5.49 16.14
N GLU A 53 11.95 5.14 16.05
CA GLU A 53 11.08 4.76 17.16
C GLU A 53 11.09 3.24 17.39
N VAL A 54 11.27 2.45 16.32
CA VAL A 54 11.39 0.99 16.39
C VAL A 54 12.55 0.57 15.49
N LEU A 55 13.42 -0.31 15.99
CA LEU A 55 14.46 -0.99 15.23
C LEU A 55 14.50 -2.47 15.63
N GLY A 56 14.32 -3.35 14.67
CA GLY A 56 14.31 -4.80 14.88
C GLY A 56 14.59 -5.57 13.60
N LEU A 57 14.51 -6.90 13.70
CA LEU A 57 14.56 -7.77 12.53
C LEU A 57 13.26 -7.60 11.75
N GLY A 58 13.33 -6.84 10.66
CA GLY A 58 12.23 -6.72 9.71
C GLY A 58 11.94 -8.03 9.00
N LEU A 59 10.82 -8.05 8.29
CA LEU A 59 10.47 -9.18 7.44
C LEU A 59 11.53 -9.53 6.38
N MET A 60 12.38 -8.57 6.01
CA MET A 60 13.51 -8.82 5.12
C MET A 60 14.52 -9.82 5.71
N GLY A 61 14.81 -9.74 7.00
CA GLY A 61 15.71 -10.69 7.67
C GLY A 61 15.15 -12.11 7.61
N LEU A 62 13.84 -12.26 7.85
CA LEU A 62 13.17 -13.55 7.68
C LEU A 62 13.20 -14.04 6.22
N ALA A 63 13.00 -13.15 5.25
CA ALA A 63 13.04 -13.48 3.84
C ALA A 63 14.43 -13.96 3.38
N GLU A 64 15.51 -13.46 3.97
CA GLU A 64 16.89 -13.88 3.68
C GLU A 64 17.20 -15.30 4.18
N GLU A 65 16.51 -15.76 5.22
CA GLU A 65 16.67 -17.11 5.78
C GLU A 65 15.85 -18.19 5.02
N ILE A 66 14.93 -17.79 4.15
CA ILE A 66 14.03 -18.70 3.42
C ILE A 66 14.56 -18.90 1.99
N ALA A 67 15.20 -20.03 1.73
CA ALA A 67 15.86 -20.33 0.45
C ALA A 67 14.95 -20.23 -0.80
N THR A 68 13.65 -20.44 -0.67
CA THR A 68 12.68 -20.33 -1.78
C THR A 68 12.24 -18.90 -2.07
N ILE A 69 12.53 -17.95 -1.17
CA ILE A 69 12.25 -16.54 -1.34
C ILE A 69 13.50 -15.87 -1.90
N LYS A 70 13.35 -15.23 -3.06
CA LYS A 70 14.40 -14.38 -3.63
C LYS A 70 14.36 -13.02 -2.95
N SER A 71 15.04 -12.90 -1.82
CA SER A 71 15.01 -11.71 -0.98
C SER A 71 15.39 -10.42 -1.75
N ASN A 72 16.39 -10.47 -2.63
CA ASN A 72 16.78 -9.34 -3.49
C ASN A 72 15.66 -8.89 -4.44
N ASP A 73 14.91 -9.83 -5.01
CA ASP A 73 13.76 -9.51 -5.88
C ASP A 73 12.66 -8.85 -5.07
N LEU A 74 12.37 -9.37 -3.87
CA LEU A 74 11.38 -8.79 -2.96
C LEU A 74 11.75 -7.37 -2.53
N ARG A 75 13.05 -7.11 -2.28
CA ARG A 75 13.57 -5.76 -1.99
C ARG A 75 13.36 -4.82 -3.19
N SER A 76 13.62 -5.29 -4.40
CA SER A 76 13.40 -4.51 -5.63
C SER A 76 11.91 -4.18 -5.83
N ILE A 77 11.03 -5.17 -5.64
CA ILE A 77 9.58 -5.02 -5.74
C ILE A 77 9.05 -4.01 -4.72
N MET A 78 9.50 -4.10 -3.46
CA MET A 78 9.14 -3.13 -2.41
C MET A 78 9.58 -1.70 -2.76
N ASN A 79 10.82 -1.53 -3.22
CA ASN A 79 11.34 -0.23 -3.63
C ASN A 79 10.57 0.34 -4.83
N ASN A 80 10.20 -0.51 -5.78
CA ASN A 80 9.40 -0.10 -6.92
C ASN A 80 8.00 0.34 -6.49
N ALA A 81 7.33 -0.43 -5.64
CA ALA A 81 6.01 -0.10 -5.09
C ALA A 81 6.03 1.25 -4.37
N MET A 82 7.01 1.48 -3.48
CA MET A 82 7.19 2.77 -2.82
C MET A 82 7.38 3.91 -3.83
N ARG A 83 8.25 3.73 -4.82
CA ARG A 83 8.54 4.75 -5.84
C ARG A 83 7.31 5.12 -6.66
N VAL A 84 6.53 4.13 -7.13
CA VAL A 84 5.32 4.43 -7.91
C VAL A 84 4.25 5.07 -7.04
N SER A 85 4.08 4.63 -5.79
CA SER A 85 3.15 5.24 -4.84
C SER A 85 3.49 6.69 -4.49
N GLN A 86 4.77 7.02 -4.34
CA GLN A 86 5.21 8.41 -4.14
C GLN A 86 4.93 9.29 -5.37
N ASN A 87 4.96 8.72 -6.57
CA ASN A 87 4.66 9.42 -7.81
C ASN A 87 3.16 9.47 -8.13
N PHE A 88 2.34 8.65 -7.45
CA PHE A 88 0.89 8.65 -7.57
C PHE A 88 0.30 9.87 -6.85
N LYS A 89 0.44 11.05 -7.47
CA LYS A 89 -0.04 12.33 -6.94
C LYS A 89 -1.18 12.85 -7.82
N GLY A 90 -2.39 12.87 -7.27
CA GLY A 90 -3.58 13.43 -7.91
C GLY A 90 -4.87 12.84 -7.33
N PRO A 91 -6.03 13.43 -7.65
CA PRO A 91 -7.32 12.88 -7.24
C PRO A 91 -7.46 11.46 -7.79
N PHE A 92 -7.71 10.51 -6.89
CA PHE A 92 -7.64 9.08 -7.21
C PHE A 92 -8.73 8.69 -8.21
N ASP A 93 -9.92 9.28 -8.12
CA ASP A 93 -11.05 9.13 -9.05
C ASP A 93 -10.71 9.56 -10.48
N ILE A 94 -9.98 10.68 -10.64
CA ILE A 94 -9.53 11.16 -11.95
C ILE A 94 -8.51 10.20 -12.55
N LEU A 95 -7.59 9.69 -11.73
CA LEU A 95 -6.52 8.79 -12.17
C LEU A 95 -7.05 7.37 -12.46
N SER A 96 -8.04 6.91 -11.70
CA SER A 96 -8.63 5.55 -11.81
C SER A 96 -9.80 5.44 -12.79
N SER A 97 -10.22 6.57 -13.38
CA SER A 97 -11.32 6.64 -14.35
C SER A 97 -11.12 5.64 -15.50
N LYS A 98 -12.08 4.72 -15.68
CA LYS A 98 -12.05 3.68 -16.74
C LYS A 98 -11.97 4.24 -18.16
N ASP A 99 -12.45 5.47 -18.35
CA ASP A 99 -12.47 6.16 -19.65
C ASP A 99 -11.10 6.76 -20.02
N LYS A 100 -10.21 6.89 -19.03
CA LYS A 100 -8.85 7.36 -19.21
C LYS A 100 -7.91 6.25 -18.77
N LYS A 101 -7.35 5.49 -19.72
CA LYS A 101 -6.23 4.57 -19.46
C LYS A 101 -5.01 5.35 -18.98
N ASN A 102 -5.02 5.75 -17.72
CA ASN A 102 -3.96 6.51 -17.11
C ASN A 102 -2.80 5.58 -16.79
N GLN A 103 -1.69 5.76 -17.49
CA GLN A 103 -0.52 4.90 -17.33
C GLN A 103 0.00 4.90 -15.89
N LEU A 104 -0.04 6.05 -15.20
CA LEU A 104 0.38 6.15 -13.80
C LEU A 104 -0.47 5.26 -12.88
N PHE A 105 -1.79 5.22 -13.10
CA PHE A 105 -2.68 4.34 -12.34
C PHE A 105 -2.39 2.86 -12.63
N LEU A 106 -2.23 2.49 -13.90
CA LEU A 106 -1.94 1.11 -14.30
C LEU A 106 -0.58 0.63 -13.76
N ASP A 107 0.46 1.46 -13.86
CA ASP A 107 1.79 1.15 -13.34
C ASP A 107 1.77 0.98 -11.81
N THR A 108 1.04 1.86 -11.12
CA THR A 108 0.86 1.79 -9.67
C THR A 108 0.11 0.54 -9.27
N GLN A 109 -1.01 0.24 -9.93
CA GLN A 109 -1.79 -0.97 -9.70
C GLN A 109 -0.94 -2.22 -9.90
N ASN A 110 -0.26 -2.34 -11.04
CA ASN A 110 0.58 -3.49 -11.36
C ASN A 110 1.68 -3.70 -10.32
N SER A 111 2.39 -2.63 -9.92
CA SER A 111 3.47 -2.73 -8.94
C SER A 111 2.96 -3.14 -7.55
N VAL A 112 1.77 -2.70 -7.14
CA VAL A 112 1.20 -3.07 -5.84
C VAL A 112 0.65 -4.50 -5.87
N THR A 113 0.07 -4.93 -6.99
CA THR A 113 -0.33 -6.33 -7.20
C THR A 113 0.89 -7.25 -7.15
N GLU A 114 1.98 -6.89 -7.83
CA GLU A 114 3.25 -7.63 -7.78
C GLU A 114 3.79 -7.73 -6.35
N LEU A 115 3.77 -6.62 -5.58
CA LEU A 115 4.15 -6.64 -4.18
C LEU A 115 3.26 -7.58 -3.35
N SER A 116 1.94 -7.51 -3.52
CA SER A 116 0.99 -8.38 -2.82
C SER A 116 1.28 -9.86 -3.10
N ASP A 117 1.51 -10.21 -4.37
CA ASP A 117 1.84 -11.58 -4.77
C ASP A 117 3.17 -12.05 -4.19
N ALA A 118 4.20 -11.19 -4.22
CA ALA A 118 5.52 -11.50 -3.67
C ALA A 118 5.52 -11.69 -2.15
N LEU A 119 4.55 -11.11 -1.42
CA LEU A 119 4.41 -11.25 0.03
C LEU A 119 3.66 -12.53 0.47
N LYS A 120 2.94 -13.20 -0.43
CA LYS A 120 2.16 -14.41 -0.09
C LYS A 120 3.02 -15.55 0.48
N PRO A 121 4.17 -15.93 -0.10
CA PRO A 121 5.00 -17.01 0.44
C PRO A 121 5.49 -16.69 1.86
N LEU A 122 5.93 -15.45 2.08
CA LEU A 122 6.39 -15.00 3.39
C LEU A 122 5.27 -15.04 4.43
N THR A 123 4.06 -14.63 4.04
CA THR A 123 2.86 -14.71 4.92
C THR A 123 2.57 -16.15 5.33
N SER A 124 2.71 -17.11 4.41
CA SER A 124 2.53 -18.54 4.73
C SER A 124 3.53 -19.00 5.79
N VAL A 125 4.82 -18.66 5.61
CA VAL A 125 5.89 -19.08 6.54
C VAL A 125 5.67 -18.46 7.92
N VAL A 126 5.34 -17.17 8.00
CA VAL A 126 5.02 -16.48 9.27
C VAL A 126 3.83 -17.15 9.97
N ASN A 127 2.77 -17.50 9.22
CA ASN A 127 1.61 -18.16 9.79
C ASN A 127 1.93 -19.56 10.33
N ASP A 128 2.78 -20.31 9.65
CA ASP A 128 3.14 -21.66 10.09
C ASP A 128 4.08 -21.63 11.31
N LEU A 129 5.03 -20.68 11.36
CA LEU A 129 5.82 -20.38 12.57
C LEU A 129 4.91 -19.98 13.74
N GLY A 130 3.89 -19.15 13.50
CA GLY A 130 2.95 -18.74 14.54
C GLY A 130 2.11 -19.89 15.11
N LYS A 131 1.87 -20.95 14.31
CA LYS A 131 1.18 -22.16 14.78
C LYS A 131 2.10 -23.07 15.59
N SER A 132 3.39 -23.16 15.27
CA SER A 132 4.33 -24.03 15.98
C SER A 132 4.77 -23.49 17.34
N LEU A 133 4.54 -22.20 17.60
CA LEU A 133 4.81 -21.54 18.88
C LEU A 133 3.63 -21.61 19.88
N LYS A 134 2.52 -22.25 19.51
CA LYS A 134 1.37 -22.52 20.39
C LYS A 134 1.38 -23.96 20.88
#